data_AF-A0A1G6XED9-F1
#
_entry.id   AF-A0A1G6XED9-F1
#
_cell.length_a   1.000
_cell.length_b   1.000
_cell.length_c   1.000
_cell.angle_alpha   90.00
_cell.angle_beta   90.00
_cell.angle_gamma   90.00
#
_symmetry.space_group_name_H-M   'P 1'
#
loop_
_entity.id
_entity.type
_entity.pdbx_description
1 polymer ?
#
loop_
_entity_poly.entity_id
_entity_poly.type
_entity_poly.pdbx_seq_one_letter_code
_entity_poly.pdbx_strand_id
1 'polypeptide(L)'
;MKAPAEGDFTSRLRSAAVAARVGLWLGVCVAIAFVTGLISHYAQNIDHPIPFPTSPSWGYRVTQGLHVTTGTAAVPLLLVKLWTVYPRLFARPPRRLGPLLVEVLSRGSIGVLVATMVFQLASGLANSAQWYPWAFSFRTTHYAIAWIVVGSLVVHIAVKLPIIRGALGADVDDTTFDRPEATRPGVLSRRGLLRSTWVATGVAVLLTAGSTVPFLRRVSVFGVRSGEGPQGIPINKSAAAAKVAPAALSASYRLVVGYDGREVTLSRSDLLALEQREEELPIACVEGWSASGRWSGVRLRDLLDLVDAPAGRDVTVTSLQEKGPYRVTHLQGNFADDDRTLLALGLDDETLALDHGYPARLIAPNRPGVLQTKWVARLEVDA
;
A
#
# COMPACT_ATOMS: atom_id res chain seq x y z
N MET A 1 -9.63 -7.68 41.33
CA MET A 1 -10.06 -6.34 40.90
C MET A 1 -11.44 -6.45 40.26
N LYS A 2 -12.39 -5.57 40.61
CA LYS A 2 -13.73 -5.54 40.01
C LYS A 2 -13.64 -4.95 38.59
N ALA A 3 -14.30 -5.57 37.62
CA ALA A 3 -14.36 -5.01 36.27
C ALA A 3 -15.12 -3.66 36.30
N PRO A 4 -14.69 -2.65 35.53
CA PRO A 4 -15.36 -1.35 35.51
C PRO A 4 -16.77 -1.45 34.94
N ALA A 5 -17.63 -0.53 35.36
CA ALA A 5 -18.98 -0.33 34.85
C ALA A 5 -19.03 0.92 33.95
N GLU A 6 -20.04 0.99 33.08
CA GLU A 6 -20.22 2.14 32.17
C GLU A 6 -20.28 3.50 32.89
N GLY A 7 -20.87 3.52 34.09
CA GLY A 7 -20.99 4.70 34.95
C GLY A 7 -19.67 5.18 35.57
N ASP A 8 -18.62 4.36 35.56
CA ASP A 8 -17.28 4.79 36.02
C ASP A 8 -16.65 5.81 35.06
N PHE A 9 -17.18 5.93 33.84
CA PHE A 9 -16.70 6.83 32.80
C PHE A 9 -17.59 8.08 32.68
N THR A 10 -17.35 9.09 33.50
CA THR A 10 -18.23 10.27 33.62
C THR A 10 -17.88 11.46 32.71
N SER A 11 -16.83 11.36 31.88
CA SER A 11 -16.38 12.48 31.04
C SER A 11 -17.29 12.76 29.84
N ARG A 12 -17.66 14.04 29.65
CA ARG A 12 -18.37 14.58 28.46
C ARG A 12 -17.57 14.50 27.14
N LEU A 13 -16.28 14.17 27.20
CA LEU A 13 -15.48 13.96 25.98
C LEU A 13 -15.83 12.67 25.25
N ARG A 14 -16.39 11.68 25.97
CA ARG A 14 -16.80 10.38 25.42
C ARG A 14 -18.22 10.44 24.88
N SER A 15 -18.41 11.28 23.85
CA SER A 15 -19.71 11.64 23.30
C SER A 15 -19.96 11.10 21.89
N ALA A 16 -21.24 11.03 21.51
CA ALA A 16 -21.63 10.72 20.14
C ALA A 16 -21.11 11.76 19.14
N ALA A 17 -21.11 13.05 19.53
CA ALA A 17 -20.61 14.16 18.71
C ALA A 17 -19.13 14.01 18.32
N VAL A 18 -18.27 13.63 19.28
CA VAL A 18 -16.85 13.35 19.02
C VAL A 18 -16.70 12.07 18.21
N ALA A 19 -17.39 10.99 18.61
CA ALA A 19 -17.30 9.70 17.94
C ALA A 19 -17.74 9.77 16.46
N ALA A 20 -18.74 10.57 16.13
CA ALA A 20 -19.24 10.75 14.78
C ALA A 20 -18.26 11.54 13.91
N ARG A 21 -17.70 12.65 14.42
CA ARG A 21 -16.73 13.49 13.68
C ARG A 21 -15.40 12.78 13.45
N VAL A 22 -14.87 12.07 14.44
CA VAL A 22 -13.68 11.22 14.24
C VAL A 22 -13.99 10.05 13.31
N GLY A 23 -15.17 9.44 13.47
CA GLY A 23 -15.63 8.33 12.64
C GLY A 23 -15.81 8.70 11.16
N LEU A 24 -16.22 9.94 10.86
CA LEU A 24 -16.34 10.45 9.49
C LEU A 24 -14.99 10.41 8.78
N TRP A 25 -13.96 11.02 9.37
CA TRP A 25 -12.63 11.05 8.79
C TRP A 25 -11.97 9.68 8.75
N LEU A 26 -12.19 8.84 9.77
CA LEU A 26 -11.76 7.44 9.73
C LEU A 26 -12.41 6.69 8.56
N GLY A 27 -13.71 6.91 8.31
CA GLY A 27 -14.42 6.34 7.16
C GLY A 27 -13.85 6.80 5.82
N VAL A 28 -13.49 8.09 5.70
CA VAL A 28 -12.80 8.63 4.51
C VAL A 28 -11.45 7.95 4.31
N CYS A 29 -10.63 7.81 5.36
CA CYS A 29 -9.36 7.10 5.27
C CYS A 29 -9.53 5.64 4.83
N VAL A 30 -10.51 4.93 5.41
CA VAL A 30 -10.82 3.53 5.03
C VAL A 30 -11.26 3.45 3.57
N ALA A 31 -12.10 4.37 3.10
CA ALA A 31 -12.58 4.38 1.72
C ALA A 31 -11.43 4.61 0.73
N ILE A 32 -10.56 5.60 0.99
CA ILE A 32 -9.39 5.88 0.15
C ILE A 32 -8.44 4.68 0.15
N ALA A 33 -8.09 4.15 1.32
CA ALA A 33 -7.23 2.97 1.44
C ALA A 33 -7.83 1.75 0.73
N PHE A 34 -9.14 1.54 0.84
CA PHE A 34 -9.81 0.44 0.15
C PHE A 34 -9.72 0.57 -1.37
N VAL A 35 -10.13 1.72 -1.93
CA VAL A 35 -10.11 1.94 -3.39
C VAL A 35 -8.69 1.85 -3.94
N THR A 36 -7.73 2.52 -3.30
CA THR A 36 -6.32 2.45 -3.71
C THR A 36 -5.73 1.05 -3.54
N GLY A 37 -6.17 0.29 -2.53
CA GLY A 37 -5.81 -1.12 -2.34
C GLY A 37 -6.36 -2.02 -3.43
N LEU A 38 -7.60 -1.80 -3.89
CA LEU A 38 -8.16 -2.49 -5.06
C LEU A 38 -7.36 -2.18 -6.33
N ILE A 39 -7.02 -0.91 -6.56
CA ILE A 39 -6.15 -0.51 -7.68
C ILE A 39 -4.80 -1.22 -7.60
N SER A 40 -4.17 -1.25 -6.42
CA SER A 40 -2.89 -1.94 -6.26
C SER A 40 -3.00 -3.46 -6.39
N HIS A 41 -4.13 -4.06 -5.99
CA HIS A 41 -4.37 -5.48 -6.19
C HIS A 41 -4.51 -5.82 -7.68
N TYR A 42 -5.30 -5.00 -8.40
CA TYR A 42 -5.51 -5.10 -9.84
C TYR A 42 -4.22 -4.94 -10.63
N ALA A 43 -3.40 -3.93 -10.31
CA ALA A 43 -2.11 -3.68 -10.97
C ALA A 43 -1.07 -4.80 -10.78
N GLN A 44 -1.25 -5.66 -9.77
CA GLN A 44 -0.35 -6.78 -9.46
C GLN A 44 -0.84 -8.13 -10.00
N ASN A 45 -2.01 -8.16 -10.63
CA ASN A 45 -2.59 -9.35 -11.25
C ASN A 45 -2.60 -9.17 -12.77
N ILE A 46 -2.50 -10.27 -13.48
CA ILE A 46 -2.56 -10.30 -14.95
C ILE A 46 -3.92 -10.76 -15.49
N ASP A 47 -4.69 -11.48 -14.68
CA ASP A 47 -5.97 -12.10 -15.07
C ASP A 47 -7.13 -11.10 -15.04
N HIS A 48 -7.03 -10.03 -15.84
CA HIS A 48 -8.04 -8.98 -15.90
C HIS A 48 -8.40 -8.59 -17.34
N PRO A 49 -9.69 -8.31 -17.61
CA PRO A 49 -10.18 -8.06 -18.97
C PRO A 49 -9.67 -6.74 -19.57
N ILE A 50 -9.24 -5.80 -18.72
CA ILE A 50 -8.72 -4.49 -19.14
C ILE A 50 -7.28 -4.37 -18.62
N PRO A 51 -6.28 -4.19 -19.50
CA PRO A 51 -4.89 -4.01 -19.06
C PRO A 51 -4.72 -2.83 -18.10
N PHE A 52 -3.79 -2.92 -17.15
CA PHE A 52 -3.49 -1.78 -16.29
C PHE A 52 -2.85 -0.67 -17.14
N PRO A 53 -3.28 0.60 -17.01
CA PRO A 53 -2.81 1.66 -17.90
C PRO A 53 -1.32 1.96 -17.67
N THR A 54 -0.63 2.36 -18.73
CA THR A 54 0.79 2.79 -18.66
C THR A 54 0.94 4.28 -18.35
N SER A 55 -0.15 5.05 -18.43
CA SER A 55 -0.16 6.51 -18.24
C SER A 55 -1.26 6.98 -17.27
N PRO A 56 -1.01 8.08 -16.52
CA PRO A 56 0.28 8.76 -16.40
C PRO A 56 1.33 7.88 -15.70
N SER A 57 2.61 8.05 -16.03
CA SER A 57 3.70 7.19 -15.51
C SER A 57 3.82 7.19 -13.98
N TRP A 58 3.31 8.22 -13.32
CA TRP A 58 3.28 8.41 -11.87
C TRP A 58 2.00 7.94 -11.18
N GLY A 59 1.00 7.40 -11.90
CA GLY A 59 -0.30 7.04 -11.34
C GLY A 59 -0.21 6.13 -10.11
N TYR A 60 0.59 5.06 -10.20
CA TYR A 60 0.76 4.07 -9.15
C TYR A 60 1.49 4.65 -7.93
N ARG A 61 2.43 5.58 -8.14
CA ARG A 61 3.06 6.34 -7.04
C ARG A 61 2.00 7.08 -6.23
N VAL A 62 1.05 7.74 -6.90
CA VAL A 62 0.00 8.51 -6.23
C VAL A 62 -0.98 7.59 -5.50
N THR A 63 -1.48 6.55 -6.16
CA THR A 63 -2.45 5.64 -5.53
C THR A 63 -1.84 4.90 -4.35
N GLN A 64 -0.61 4.39 -4.49
CA GLN A 64 0.08 3.72 -3.40
C GLN A 64 0.46 4.66 -2.27
N GLY A 65 0.83 5.90 -2.60
CA GLY A 65 1.06 6.95 -1.62
C GLY A 65 -0.17 7.29 -0.80
N LEU A 66 -1.31 7.49 -1.45
CA LEU A 66 -2.60 7.71 -0.79
C LEU A 66 -2.98 6.53 0.10
N HIS A 67 -2.75 5.30 -0.34
CA HIS A 67 -3.02 4.10 0.45
C HIS A 67 -2.30 4.11 1.80
N VAL A 68 -0.97 4.29 1.79
CA VAL A 68 -0.15 4.22 3.01
C VAL A 68 -0.34 5.45 3.90
N THR A 69 -0.49 6.63 3.32
CA THR A 69 -0.72 7.86 4.09
C THR A 69 -2.08 7.85 4.79
N THR A 70 -3.14 7.41 4.12
CA THR A 70 -4.47 7.28 4.75
C THR A 70 -4.53 6.13 5.75
N GLY A 71 -3.82 5.02 5.50
CA GLY A 71 -3.61 3.97 6.49
C GLY A 71 -2.93 4.49 7.76
N THR A 72 -1.88 5.31 7.62
CA THR A 72 -1.20 5.95 8.76
C THR A 72 -2.13 6.92 9.48
N ALA A 73 -2.86 7.75 8.75
CA ALA A 73 -3.82 8.70 9.32
C ALA A 73 -4.93 8.00 10.13
N ALA A 74 -5.36 6.81 9.69
CA ALA A 74 -6.39 6.03 10.37
C ALA A 74 -5.97 5.54 11.77
N VAL A 75 -4.67 5.44 12.09
CA VAL A 75 -4.18 4.95 13.39
C VAL A 75 -4.63 5.84 14.56
N PRO A 76 -4.25 7.14 14.64
CA PRO A 76 -4.72 8.01 15.72
C PRO A 76 -6.24 8.19 15.72
N LEU A 77 -6.88 8.21 14.55
CA LEU A 77 -8.34 8.30 14.43
C LEU A 77 -9.04 7.09 15.04
N LEU A 78 -8.55 5.88 14.76
CA LEU A 78 -9.09 4.66 15.34
C LEU A 78 -8.89 4.64 16.86
N LEU A 79 -7.71 5.01 17.35
CA LEU A 79 -7.43 5.05 18.80
C LEU A 79 -8.39 6.00 19.53
N VAL A 80 -8.60 7.21 19.00
CA VAL A 80 -9.54 8.18 19.59
C VAL A 80 -10.98 7.68 19.46
N LYS A 81 -11.36 7.09 18.33
CA LYS A 81 -12.69 6.48 18.14
C LYS A 81 -12.97 5.40 19.18
N LEU A 82 -12.04 4.46 19.36
CA LEU A 82 -12.14 3.36 20.32
C LEU A 82 -12.18 3.88 21.76
N TRP A 83 -11.33 4.84 22.11
CA TRP A 83 -11.35 5.49 23.42
C TRP A 83 -12.70 6.17 23.70
N THR A 84 -13.26 6.88 22.71
CA THR A 84 -14.53 7.60 22.84
C THR A 84 -15.68 6.64 23.12
N VAL A 85 -15.71 5.47 22.48
CA VAL A 85 -16.81 4.48 22.63
C VAL A 85 -16.54 3.41 23.68
N TYR A 86 -15.34 3.34 24.25
CA TYR A 86 -14.91 2.33 25.23
C TYR A 86 -15.88 2.09 26.39
N PRO A 87 -16.54 3.11 26.99
CA PRO A 87 -17.50 2.86 28.08
C PRO A 87 -18.66 1.93 27.68
N ARG A 88 -19.06 1.94 26.41
CA ARG A 88 -20.16 1.10 25.90
C ARG A 88 -19.81 -0.40 25.91
N LEU A 89 -18.53 -0.77 26.03
CA LEU A 89 -18.14 -2.17 26.23
C LEU A 89 -18.64 -2.72 27.58
N PHE A 90 -18.83 -1.85 28.56
CA PHE A 90 -19.26 -2.19 29.92
C PHE A 90 -20.75 -1.95 30.16
N ALA A 91 -21.50 -1.57 29.12
CA ALA A 91 -22.95 -1.44 29.19
C ALA A 91 -23.57 -2.80 29.53
N ARG A 92 -24.49 -2.84 30.50
CA ARG A 92 -25.13 -4.09 30.92
C ARG A 92 -26.08 -4.60 29.83
N PRO A 93 -26.02 -5.89 29.48
CA PRO A 93 -26.93 -6.44 28.49
C PRO A 93 -28.37 -6.49 29.05
N PRO A 94 -29.39 -6.40 28.18
CA PRO A 94 -30.78 -6.57 28.59
C PRO A 94 -31.05 -7.99 29.09
N ARG A 95 -31.99 -8.15 30.02
CA ARG A 95 -32.32 -9.45 30.65
C ARG A 95 -33.27 -10.33 29.83
N ARG A 96 -33.95 -9.76 28.82
CA ARG A 96 -34.93 -10.48 27.99
C ARG A 96 -34.24 -11.06 26.76
N LEU A 97 -34.60 -12.29 26.38
CA LEU A 97 -33.91 -13.05 25.31
C LEU A 97 -33.90 -12.32 23.96
N GLY A 98 -35.04 -11.79 23.50
CA GLY A 98 -35.11 -11.08 22.20
C GLY A 98 -34.16 -9.88 22.11
N PRO A 99 -34.29 -8.87 23.01
CA PRO A 99 -33.35 -7.75 23.08
C PRO A 99 -31.90 -8.16 23.33
N LEU A 100 -31.67 -9.24 24.08
CA LEU A 100 -30.33 -9.78 24.33
C LEU A 100 -29.68 -10.29 23.04
N LEU A 101 -30.41 -11.04 22.21
CA LEU A 101 -29.90 -11.53 20.93
C LEU A 101 -29.50 -10.38 19.99
N VAL A 102 -30.35 -9.34 19.90
CA VAL A 102 -30.03 -8.14 19.08
C VAL A 102 -28.77 -7.44 19.59
N GLU A 103 -28.64 -7.28 20.91
CA GLU A 103 -27.45 -6.66 21.52
C GLU A 103 -26.19 -7.51 21.27
N VAL A 104 -26.27 -8.83 21.41
CA VAL A 104 -25.16 -9.75 21.15
C VAL A 104 -24.73 -9.68 19.69
N LEU A 105 -25.67 -9.70 18.74
CA LEU A 105 -25.37 -9.57 17.32
C LEU A 105 -24.76 -8.20 17.00
N SER A 106 -25.29 -7.12 17.58
CA SER A 106 -24.73 -5.78 17.40
C SER A 106 -23.31 -5.68 17.94
N ARG A 107 -23.03 -6.25 19.13
CA ARG A 107 -21.69 -6.26 19.72
C ARG A 107 -20.73 -7.16 18.94
N GLY A 108 -21.20 -8.31 18.48
CA GLY A 108 -20.44 -9.22 17.62
C GLY A 108 -20.00 -8.54 16.33
N SER A 109 -20.92 -7.86 15.64
CA SER A 109 -20.62 -7.08 14.44
C SER A 109 -19.58 -5.98 14.70
N ILE A 110 -19.69 -5.25 15.82
CA ILE A 110 -18.69 -4.25 16.22
C ILE A 110 -17.35 -4.92 16.52
N GLY A 111 -17.35 -6.07 17.20
CA GLY A 111 -16.14 -6.84 17.50
C GLY A 111 -15.39 -7.24 16.24
N VAL A 112 -16.11 -7.73 15.22
CA VAL A 112 -15.55 -8.05 13.90
C VAL A 112 -14.95 -6.79 13.25
N LEU A 113 -15.68 -5.68 13.23
CA LEU A 113 -15.17 -4.42 12.66
C LEU A 113 -13.88 -3.96 13.37
N VAL A 114 -13.85 -3.98 14.70
CA VAL A 114 -12.67 -3.55 15.46
C VAL A 114 -11.49 -4.48 15.22
N ALA A 115 -11.69 -5.80 15.29
CA ALA A 115 -10.62 -6.78 15.08
C ALA A 115 -10.01 -6.66 13.67
N THR A 116 -10.86 -6.55 12.65
CA THR A 116 -10.43 -6.43 11.26
C THR A 116 -9.78 -5.09 10.95
N MET A 117 -10.27 -3.98 11.51
CA MET A 117 -9.61 -2.67 11.41
C MET A 117 -8.21 -2.67 12.05
N VAL A 118 -8.08 -3.23 13.26
CA VAL A 118 -6.78 -3.35 13.94
C VAL A 118 -5.84 -4.23 13.10
N PHE A 119 -6.34 -5.35 12.57
CA PHE A 119 -5.55 -6.21 11.69
C PHE A 119 -5.06 -5.47 10.44
N GLN A 120 -5.91 -4.71 9.74
CA GLN A 120 -5.51 -3.98 8.54
C GLN A 120 -4.44 -2.94 8.84
N LEU A 121 -4.62 -2.14 9.89
CA LEU A 121 -3.62 -1.13 10.24
C LEU A 121 -2.31 -1.76 10.71
N ALA A 122 -2.37 -2.78 11.56
CA ALA A 122 -1.17 -3.45 12.07
C ALA A 122 -0.40 -4.15 10.93
N SER A 123 -1.09 -4.94 10.10
CA SER A 123 -0.46 -5.64 8.98
C SER A 123 0.06 -4.66 7.92
N GLY A 124 -0.66 -3.57 7.64
CA GLY A 124 -0.23 -2.52 6.70
C GLY A 124 1.03 -1.79 7.18
N LEU A 125 1.07 -1.35 8.45
CA LEU A 125 2.26 -0.72 9.03
C LEU A 125 3.46 -1.67 9.05
N ALA A 126 3.23 -2.93 9.43
CA ALA A 126 4.27 -3.95 9.47
C ALA A 126 4.81 -4.26 8.05
N ASN A 127 3.94 -4.29 7.03
CA ASN A 127 4.35 -4.40 5.62
C ASN A 127 5.20 -3.20 5.18
N SER A 128 4.82 -1.96 5.53
CA SER A 128 5.64 -0.77 5.24
C SER A 128 7.01 -0.81 5.93
N ALA A 129 7.12 -1.47 7.08
CA ALA A 129 8.37 -1.72 7.78
C ALA A 129 9.12 -2.99 7.33
N GLN A 130 8.60 -3.72 6.33
CA GLN A 130 9.06 -5.05 5.91
C GLN A 130 9.18 -6.08 7.06
N TRP A 131 8.37 -5.92 8.09
CA TRP A 131 8.34 -6.82 9.21
C TRP A 131 7.17 -7.80 9.05
N TYR A 132 7.48 -9.06 8.75
CA TYR A 132 6.51 -10.13 8.54
C TYR A 132 6.67 -11.23 9.60
N PRO A 133 6.25 -11.00 10.86
CA PRO A 133 6.30 -11.99 11.94
C PRO A 133 5.24 -13.11 11.79
N TRP A 134 4.82 -13.40 10.56
CA TRP A 134 3.75 -14.34 10.24
C TRP A 134 4.09 -15.18 9.01
N ALA A 135 3.43 -16.34 8.88
CA ALA A 135 3.64 -17.27 7.77
C ALA A 135 2.61 -17.12 6.63
N PHE A 136 1.55 -16.34 6.81
CA PHE A 136 0.52 -16.15 5.78
C PHE A 136 0.92 -15.14 4.70
N SER A 137 0.29 -15.24 3.53
CA SER A 137 0.46 -14.25 2.46
C SER A 137 -0.13 -12.91 2.86
N PHE A 138 0.71 -11.90 3.08
CA PHE A 138 0.26 -10.54 3.37
C PHE A 138 -0.74 -10.06 2.31
N ARG A 139 -0.39 -10.16 1.01
CA ARG A 139 -1.22 -9.65 -0.09
C ARG A 139 -2.63 -10.27 -0.09
N THR A 140 -2.71 -11.59 0.01
CA THR A 140 -3.98 -12.32 -0.05
C THR A 140 -4.84 -12.05 1.18
N THR A 141 -4.24 -12.13 2.37
CA THR A 141 -4.96 -11.93 3.63
C THR A 141 -5.40 -10.48 3.79
N HIS A 142 -4.52 -9.50 3.53
CA HIS A 142 -4.83 -8.08 3.63
C HIS A 142 -5.95 -7.68 2.65
N TYR A 143 -5.97 -8.24 1.44
CA TYR A 143 -7.06 -8.04 0.47
C TYR A 143 -8.39 -8.62 0.97
N ALA A 144 -8.40 -9.87 1.45
CA ALA A 144 -9.62 -10.52 1.93
C ALA A 144 -10.22 -9.82 3.16
N ILE A 145 -9.38 -9.44 4.13
CA ILE A 145 -9.82 -8.74 5.34
C ILE A 145 -10.33 -7.33 5.01
N ALA A 146 -9.84 -6.68 3.94
CA ALA A 146 -10.33 -5.37 3.50
C ALA A 146 -11.84 -5.40 3.18
N TRP A 147 -12.31 -6.45 2.51
CA TRP A 147 -13.74 -6.63 2.22
C TRP A 147 -14.57 -6.83 3.50
N ILE A 148 -14.03 -7.56 4.49
CA ILE A 148 -14.70 -7.73 5.79
C ILE A 148 -14.79 -6.39 6.52
N VAL A 149 -13.73 -5.57 6.49
CA VAL A 149 -13.75 -4.22 7.06
C VAL A 149 -14.84 -3.38 6.41
N VAL A 150 -14.88 -3.29 5.07
CA VAL A 150 -15.85 -2.46 4.36
C VAL A 150 -17.28 -2.94 4.61
N GLY A 151 -17.54 -4.25 4.50
CA GLY A 151 -18.86 -4.81 4.77
C GLY A 151 -19.31 -4.53 6.21
N SER A 152 -18.43 -4.76 7.19
CA SER A 152 -18.72 -4.49 8.61
C SER A 152 -18.92 -3.00 8.90
N LEU A 153 -18.18 -2.13 8.21
CA LEU A 153 -18.29 -0.67 8.33
C LEU A 153 -19.63 -0.18 7.78
N VAL A 154 -20.07 -0.69 6.63
CA VAL A 154 -21.38 -0.36 6.04
C VAL A 154 -22.51 -0.76 7.01
N VAL A 155 -22.47 -1.97 7.55
CA VAL A 155 -23.44 -2.43 8.56
C VAL A 155 -23.40 -1.52 9.80
N HIS A 156 -22.21 -1.18 10.29
CA HIS A 156 -22.05 -0.28 11.43
C HIS A 156 -22.65 1.11 11.19
N ILE A 157 -22.38 1.70 10.02
CA ILE A 157 -22.92 3.01 9.62
C ILE A 157 -24.43 2.94 9.52
N ALA A 158 -24.99 1.92 8.86
CA ALA A 158 -26.43 1.75 8.69
C ALA A 158 -27.14 1.67 10.06
N VAL A 159 -26.64 0.85 10.98
CA VAL A 159 -27.20 0.70 12.33
C VAL A 159 -27.10 1.98 13.16
N LYS A 160 -26.03 2.77 12.99
CA LYS A 160 -25.80 4.00 13.75
C LYS A 160 -26.22 5.27 13.03
N LEU A 161 -26.81 5.18 11.85
CA LEU A 161 -27.12 6.31 10.98
C LEU A 161 -27.96 7.41 11.67
N PRO A 162 -29.03 7.10 12.44
CA PRO A 162 -29.80 8.14 13.12
C PRO A 162 -28.97 8.96 14.11
N ILE A 163 -28.12 8.28 14.89
CA ILE A 163 -27.23 8.92 15.87
C ILE A 163 -26.14 9.72 15.15
N ILE A 164 -25.55 9.15 14.09
CA ILE A 164 -24.51 9.82 13.29
C ILE A 164 -25.06 11.10 12.68
N ARG A 165 -26.24 11.03 12.03
CA ARG A 165 -26.88 12.18 11.40
C ARG A 165 -27.22 13.27 12.42
N GLY A 166 -27.82 12.90 13.55
CA GLY A 166 -28.12 13.84 14.62
C GLY A 166 -26.85 14.49 15.19
N ALA A 167 -25.84 13.68 15.51
CA ALA A 167 -24.59 14.17 16.09
C ALA A 167 -23.76 15.05 15.14
N LEU A 168 -23.81 14.81 13.83
CA LEU A 168 -23.13 15.64 12.82
C LEU A 168 -23.92 16.91 12.48
N GLY A 169 -25.25 16.87 12.54
CA GLY A 169 -26.11 18.04 12.30
C GLY A 169 -26.19 19.03 13.46
N ALA A 170 -25.90 18.58 14.67
CA ALA A 170 -25.88 19.41 15.87
C ALA A 170 -24.50 20.02 16.15
N ASP A 171 -24.45 21.04 17.02
CA ASP A 171 -23.18 21.59 17.52
C ASP A 171 -22.38 20.50 18.27
N VAL A 172 -21.05 20.59 18.25
CA VAL A 172 -20.19 19.60 18.90
C VAL A 172 -20.40 19.52 20.41
N ASP A 173 -20.84 20.62 21.03
CA ASP A 173 -21.09 20.72 22.47
C ASP A 173 -22.55 20.33 22.83
N ASP A 174 -23.38 19.98 21.85
CA ASP A 174 -24.73 19.44 22.06
C ASP A 174 -24.69 18.10 22.83
N THR A 175 -25.51 18.00 23.87
CA THR A 175 -25.57 16.84 24.77
C THR A 175 -26.74 15.90 24.50
N THR A 176 -27.56 16.14 23.47
CA THR A 176 -28.77 15.36 23.12
C THR A 176 -28.49 13.87 22.98
N PHE A 177 -27.33 13.50 22.46
CA PHE A 177 -26.91 12.10 22.24
C PHE A 177 -25.86 11.62 23.24
N ASP A 178 -25.63 12.35 24.33
CA ASP A 178 -24.72 11.93 25.38
C ASP A 178 -25.31 10.80 26.23
N ARG A 179 -24.43 10.06 26.87
CA ARG A 179 -24.83 9.09 27.90
C ARG A 179 -25.29 9.85 29.15
N PRO A 180 -26.31 9.38 29.87
CA PRO A 180 -26.76 10.01 31.11
C PRO A 180 -25.64 10.20 32.15
N GLU A 181 -24.66 9.28 32.18
CA GLU A 181 -23.56 9.29 33.13
C GLU A 181 -22.43 10.27 32.74
N ALA A 182 -22.45 10.83 31.53
CA ALA A 182 -21.45 11.77 31.03
C ALA A 182 -21.67 13.19 31.61
N THR A 183 -21.47 13.34 32.90
CA THR A 183 -21.81 14.58 33.63
C THR A 183 -20.62 15.51 33.83
N ARG A 184 -19.38 15.00 33.88
CA ARG A 184 -18.17 15.77 34.21
C ARG A 184 -17.48 16.37 32.98
N PRO A 185 -17.00 17.62 33.05
CA PRO A 185 -16.15 18.17 31.99
C PRO A 185 -14.86 17.35 31.86
N GLY A 186 -14.29 17.31 30.65
CA GLY A 186 -12.96 16.74 30.43
C GLY A 186 -11.86 17.76 30.70
N VAL A 187 -10.61 17.28 30.71
CA VAL A 187 -9.42 18.15 30.76
C VAL A 187 -9.35 19.08 29.54
N LEU A 188 -9.87 18.61 28.40
CA LEU A 188 -10.05 19.39 27.18
C LEU A 188 -11.55 19.62 26.91
N SER A 189 -11.85 20.63 26.10
CA SER A 189 -13.15 20.73 25.43
C SER A 189 -13.26 19.70 24.30
N ARG A 190 -14.48 19.40 23.82
CA ARG A 190 -14.67 18.49 22.68
C ARG A 190 -13.98 19.00 21.43
N ARG A 191 -14.04 20.32 21.19
CA ARG A 191 -13.29 21.00 20.11
C ARG A 191 -11.78 20.83 20.29
N GLY A 192 -11.29 20.98 21.52
CA GLY A 192 -9.89 20.77 21.86
C GLY A 192 -9.43 19.34 21.56
N LEU A 193 -10.22 18.34 21.96
CA LEU A 193 -9.94 16.94 21.65
C LEU A 193 -9.90 16.70 20.14
N LEU A 194 -10.92 17.14 19.38
CA LEU A 194 -10.93 16.99 17.92
C LEU A 194 -9.72 17.66 17.25
N ARG A 195 -9.40 18.89 17.64
CA ARG A 195 -8.21 19.60 17.11
C ARG A 195 -6.93 18.84 17.43
N SER A 196 -6.75 18.35 18.65
CA SER A 196 -5.59 17.54 19.02
C SER A 196 -5.52 16.24 18.23
N THR A 197 -6.65 15.60 17.94
CA THR A 197 -6.73 14.42 17.08
C THR A 197 -6.30 14.75 15.65
N TRP A 198 -6.76 15.87 15.08
CA TRP A 198 -6.35 16.31 13.74
C TRP A 198 -4.87 16.65 13.66
N VAL A 199 -4.34 17.35 14.67
CA VAL A 199 -2.91 17.65 14.77
C VAL A 199 -2.10 16.36 14.89
N ALA A 200 -2.47 15.44 15.78
CA ALA A 200 -1.79 14.16 15.94
C ALA A 200 -1.83 13.32 14.65
N THR A 201 -2.96 13.34 13.94
CA THR A 201 -3.11 12.68 12.64
C THR A 201 -2.21 13.31 11.59
N GLY A 202 -2.21 14.64 11.47
CA GLY A 202 -1.35 15.37 10.55
C GLY A 202 0.12 15.14 10.84
N VAL A 203 0.53 15.18 12.12
CA VAL A 203 1.89 14.87 12.56
C VAL A 203 2.27 13.43 12.20
N ALA A 204 1.41 12.44 12.49
CA ALA A 204 1.69 11.05 12.14
C ALA A 204 1.94 10.87 10.64
N VAL A 205 1.12 11.51 9.79
CA VAL A 205 1.32 11.51 8.33
C VAL A 205 2.60 12.23 7.93
N LEU A 206 2.86 13.44 8.47
CA LEU A 206 4.06 14.22 8.15
C LEU A 206 5.35 13.47 8.53
N LEU A 207 5.34 12.73 9.64
CA LEU A 207 6.50 11.99 10.11
C LEU A 207 6.78 10.72 9.27
N THR A 208 5.83 10.21 8.49
CA THR A 208 6.00 8.97 7.70
C THR A 208 5.92 9.16 6.18
N ALA A 209 5.26 10.22 5.69
CA ALA A 209 4.94 10.40 4.27
C ALA A 209 6.16 10.65 3.36
N GLY A 210 7.33 10.98 3.90
CA GLY A 210 8.55 11.27 3.14
C GLY A 210 9.10 10.08 2.35
N SER A 211 8.73 8.86 2.73
CA SER A 211 8.98 7.68 1.90
C SER A 211 8.25 7.77 0.56
N THR A 212 7.04 8.31 0.56
CA THR A 212 6.19 8.47 -0.62
C THR A 212 6.47 9.79 -1.34
N VAL A 213 6.58 10.88 -0.59
CA VAL A 213 6.58 12.27 -1.07
C VAL A 213 8.00 12.84 -0.90
N PRO A 214 8.79 12.98 -1.99
CA PRO A 214 10.20 13.31 -1.90
C PRO A 214 10.51 14.61 -1.14
N PHE A 215 9.67 15.65 -1.27
CA PHE A 215 9.90 16.93 -0.57
C PHE A 215 9.67 16.86 0.95
N LEU A 216 8.95 15.84 1.45
CA LEU A 216 8.74 15.64 2.89
C LEU A 216 9.88 14.83 3.55
N ARG A 217 10.84 14.29 2.78
CA ARG A 217 11.92 13.42 3.31
C ARG A 217 12.67 14.02 4.50
N ARG A 218 12.89 15.34 4.52
CA ARG A 218 13.64 16.03 5.61
C ARG A 218 12.88 16.10 6.94
N VAL A 219 11.55 16.01 6.91
CA VAL A 219 10.71 16.11 8.11
C VAL A 219 10.10 14.75 8.50
N SER A 220 10.16 13.76 7.62
CA SER A 220 9.61 12.42 7.85
C SER A 220 10.61 11.48 8.52
N VAL A 221 10.92 11.75 9.79
CA VAL A 221 11.88 10.96 10.59
C VAL A 221 11.49 9.49 10.82
N PHE A 222 10.24 9.11 10.58
CA PHE A 222 9.77 7.71 10.60
C PHE A 222 9.52 7.15 9.19
N GLY A 223 9.94 7.85 8.14
CA GLY A 223 9.89 7.36 6.78
C GLY A 223 10.80 6.15 6.60
N VAL A 224 10.21 4.97 6.43
CA VAL A 224 10.98 3.77 6.08
C VAL A 224 11.54 3.98 4.68
N ARG A 225 12.88 3.98 4.55
CA ARG A 225 13.63 4.12 3.28
C ARG A 225 13.49 5.47 2.56
N SER A 226 13.64 6.59 3.27
CA SER A 226 13.78 7.91 2.65
C SER A 226 15.19 8.15 2.07
N GLY A 227 15.48 7.59 0.88
CA GLY A 227 16.52 8.13 0.00
C GLY A 227 17.99 7.70 0.18
N GLU A 228 18.31 6.72 1.04
CA GLU A 228 19.70 6.26 1.25
C GLU A 228 19.99 4.85 0.70
N GLY A 229 19.41 4.52 -0.45
CA GLY A 229 19.81 3.30 -1.17
C GLY A 229 21.04 3.52 -2.06
N PRO A 230 21.61 2.45 -2.64
CA PRO A 230 22.63 2.57 -3.68
C PRO A 230 22.17 3.55 -4.77
N GLN A 231 23.08 4.39 -5.29
CA GLN A 231 22.74 5.38 -6.33
C GLN A 231 21.57 6.31 -5.97
N GLY A 232 21.37 6.62 -4.68
CA GLY A 232 20.34 7.55 -4.21
C GLY A 232 18.89 7.04 -4.28
N ILE A 233 18.66 5.80 -4.74
CA ILE A 233 17.33 5.18 -4.83
C ILE A 233 17.22 3.99 -3.87
N PRO A 234 16.19 3.92 -3.03
CA PRO A 234 15.97 2.78 -2.14
C PRO A 234 15.78 1.46 -2.88
N ILE A 235 16.12 0.35 -2.21
CA ILE A 235 15.90 -1.01 -2.70
C ILE A 235 15.00 -1.80 -1.75
N ASN A 236 14.18 -2.70 -2.29
CA ASN A 236 13.36 -3.62 -1.51
C ASN A 236 14.09 -4.91 -1.08
N LYS A 237 15.03 -5.37 -1.90
CA LYS A 237 15.81 -6.60 -1.72
C LYS A 237 17.22 -6.40 -2.29
N SER A 238 18.25 -6.73 -1.53
CA SER A 238 19.64 -6.67 -2.01
C SER A 238 20.01 -7.89 -2.87
N ALA A 239 21.04 -7.74 -3.70
CA ALA A 239 21.61 -8.82 -4.49
C ALA A 239 22.20 -9.93 -3.62
N ALA A 240 22.76 -9.57 -2.46
CA ALA A 240 23.22 -10.54 -1.46
C ALA A 240 22.05 -11.41 -0.95
N ALA A 241 20.92 -10.79 -0.58
CA ALA A 241 19.72 -11.51 -0.17
C ALA A 241 19.10 -12.35 -1.29
N ALA A 242 19.26 -11.91 -2.55
CA ALA A 242 18.81 -12.64 -3.74
C ALA A 242 19.78 -13.74 -4.20
N LYS A 243 21.01 -13.79 -3.67
CA LYS A 243 22.10 -14.72 -4.04
C LYS A 243 22.47 -14.69 -5.52
N VAL A 244 22.36 -13.53 -6.17
CA VAL A 244 22.58 -13.39 -7.61
C VAL A 244 23.99 -12.94 -7.99
N ALA A 245 24.79 -12.46 -7.02
CA ALA A 245 26.08 -11.81 -7.31
C ALA A 245 27.01 -12.65 -8.22
N PRO A 246 27.21 -13.96 -8.00
CA PRO A 246 28.07 -14.76 -8.88
C PRO A 246 27.59 -14.81 -10.33
N ALA A 247 26.27 -14.97 -10.54
CA ALA A 247 25.68 -15.04 -11.88
C ALA A 247 25.64 -13.66 -12.56
N ALA A 248 25.27 -12.62 -11.82
CA ALA A 248 25.12 -11.26 -12.32
C ALA A 248 26.45 -10.60 -12.68
N LEU A 249 27.52 -10.88 -11.94
CA LEU A 249 28.87 -10.35 -12.20
C LEU A 249 29.68 -11.21 -13.17
N SER A 250 29.15 -12.36 -13.60
CA SER A 250 29.85 -13.25 -14.52
C SER A 250 29.98 -12.63 -15.91
N ALA A 251 31.17 -12.72 -16.51
CA ALA A 251 31.38 -12.40 -17.92
C ALA A 251 30.55 -13.29 -18.88
N SER A 252 30.10 -14.44 -18.37
CA SER A 252 29.21 -15.36 -19.09
C SER A 252 27.73 -15.00 -18.97
N TYR A 253 27.37 -13.88 -18.32
CA TYR A 253 25.98 -13.42 -18.31
C TYR A 253 25.44 -13.28 -19.73
N ARG A 254 24.22 -13.77 -19.94
CA ARG A 254 23.46 -13.60 -21.17
C ARG A 254 22.01 -13.26 -20.85
N LEU A 255 21.45 -12.32 -21.61
CA LEU A 255 20.02 -12.14 -21.76
C LEU A 255 19.54 -13.06 -22.89
N VAL A 256 18.49 -13.85 -22.64
CA VAL A 256 17.80 -14.60 -23.69
C VAL A 256 16.47 -13.92 -24.00
N VAL A 257 16.19 -13.69 -25.29
CA VAL A 257 14.90 -13.21 -25.78
C VAL A 257 14.32 -14.31 -26.67
N GLY A 258 13.08 -14.74 -26.40
CA GLY A 258 12.46 -15.86 -27.09
C GLY A 258 11.03 -15.58 -27.54
N TYR A 259 10.68 -16.08 -28.72
CA TYR A 259 9.30 -16.13 -29.24
C TYR A 259 9.18 -17.25 -30.29
N ASP A 260 8.14 -18.08 -30.19
CA ASP A 260 7.78 -19.11 -31.17
C ASP A 260 8.96 -19.97 -31.68
N GLY A 261 9.79 -20.45 -30.74
CA GLY A 261 10.96 -21.29 -31.04
C GLY A 261 12.18 -20.53 -31.60
N ARG A 262 12.06 -19.24 -31.89
CA ARG A 262 13.19 -18.36 -32.20
C ARG A 262 13.75 -17.76 -30.92
N GLU A 263 15.08 -17.79 -30.80
CA GLU A 263 15.78 -17.19 -29.66
C GLU A 263 16.96 -16.34 -30.12
N VAL A 264 17.16 -15.22 -29.43
CA VAL A 264 18.35 -14.39 -29.52
C VAL A 264 18.99 -14.31 -28.14
N THR A 265 20.32 -14.48 -28.10
CA THR A 265 21.10 -14.44 -26.86
C THR A 265 22.10 -13.30 -26.92
N LEU A 266 22.00 -12.35 -25.98
CA LEU A 266 22.80 -11.12 -25.96
C LEU A 266 23.68 -11.10 -24.70
N SER A 267 24.96 -10.79 -24.87
CA SER A 267 25.83 -10.42 -23.76
C SER A 267 25.51 -8.99 -23.30
N ARG A 268 26.06 -8.58 -22.14
CA ARG A 268 25.90 -7.19 -21.69
C ARG A 268 26.56 -6.20 -22.65
N SER A 269 27.68 -6.54 -23.27
CA SER A 269 28.32 -5.69 -24.28
C SER A 269 27.46 -5.55 -25.53
N ASP A 270 26.76 -6.60 -25.94
CA ASP A 270 25.82 -6.52 -27.07
C ASP A 270 24.67 -5.57 -26.74
N LEU A 271 24.12 -5.66 -25.53
CA LEU A 271 23.07 -4.74 -25.06
C LEU A 271 23.51 -3.27 -25.04
N LEU A 272 24.77 -2.99 -24.71
CA LEU A 272 25.32 -1.63 -24.74
C LEU A 272 25.57 -1.12 -26.17
N ALA A 273 25.74 -2.02 -27.13
CA ALA A 273 25.97 -1.68 -28.54
C ALA A 273 24.66 -1.41 -29.29
N LEU A 274 23.51 -1.83 -28.75
CA LEU A 274 22.19 -1.48 -29.26
C LEU A 274 21.86 0.00 -29.00
N GLU A 275 20.85 0.52 -29.71
CA GLU A 275 20.37 1.88 -29.53
C GLU A 275 19.89 2.11 -28.08
N GLN A 276 20.51 3.07 -27.40
CA GLN A 276 20.16 3.42 -26.03
C GLN A 276 19.07 4.49 -26.00
N ARG A 277 18.20 4.41 -24.99
CA ARG A 277 17.13 5.35 -24.66
C ARG A 277 17.26 5.77 -23.21
N GLU A 278 16.79 6.97 -22.91
CA GLU A 278 16.72 7.50 -21.55
C GLU A 278 15.29 7.89 -21.20
N GLU A 279 14.85 7.48 -20.01
CA GLU A 279 13.50 7.75 -19.52
C GLU A 279 13.53 8.17 -18.05
N GLU A 280 12.82 9.25 -17.71
CA GLU A 280 12.61 9.64 -16.32
C GLU A 280 11.35 8.97 -15.76
N LEU A 281 11.54 7.89 -14.99
CA LEU A 281 10.44 7.08 -14.49
C LEU A 281 10.46 6.94 -12.97
N PRO A 282 9.28 7.00 -12.32
CA PRO A 282 9.15 6.71 -10.91
C PRO A 282 9.20 5.20 -10.67
N ILE A 283 9.95 4.78 -9.65
CA ILE A 283 9.73 3.49 -8.99
C ILE A 283 8.90 3.71 -7.73
N ALA A 284 7.80 2.97 -7.60
CA ALA A 284 6.90 3.04 -6.45
C ALA A 284 6.63 1.63 -5.91
N CYS A 285 7.00 1.38 -4.66
CA CYS A 285 6.87 0.08 -4.03
C CYS A 285 5.53 -0.07 -3.30
N VAL A 286 5.01 -1.30 -3.24
CA VAL A 286 3.82 -1.67 -2.46
C VAL A 286 3.97 -1.39 -0.95
N GLU A 287 5.20 -1.16 -0.47
CA GLU A 287 5.51 -0.82 0.92
C GLU A 287 5.24 0.67 1.23
N GLY A 288 5.04 1.51 0.19
CA GLY A 288 4.70 2.93 0.33
C GLY A 288 5.83 3.90 -0.03
N TRP A 289 7.05 3.42 -0.27
CA TRP A 289 8.15 4.29 -0.69
C TRP A 289 8.19 4.46 -2.20
N SER A 290 8.67 5.62 -2.66
CA SER A 290 8.90 5.90 -4.08
C SER A 290 10.08 6.83 -4.32
N ALA A 291 10.68 6.71 -5.50
CA ALA A 291 11.76 7.56 -5.97
C ALA A 291 11.67 7.73 -7.48
N SER A 292 12.14 8.86 -8.02
CA SER A 292 12.35 9.03 -9.46
C SER A 292 13.81 8.72 -9.76
N GLY A 293 14.09 8.25 -10.98
CA GLY A 293 15.43 8.11 -11.51
C GLY A 293 15.42 8.33 -13.02
N ARG A 294 16.55 8.74 -13.57
CA ARG A 294 16.81 8.74 -15.02
C ARG A 294 17.38 7.38 -15.39
N TRP A 295 16.58 6.56 -16.06
CA TRP A 295 16.96 5.21 -16.45
C TRP A 295 17.49 5.22 -17.88
N SER A 296 18.60 4.54 -18.14
CA SER A 296 19.15 4.38 -19.47
C SER A 296 19.26 2.90 -19.85
N GLY A 297 18.93 2.55 -21.09
CA GLY A 297 19.00 1.17 -21.57
C GLY A 297 18.36 0.98 -22.94
N VAL A 298 18.04 -0.26 -23.28
CA VAL A 298 17.42 -0.60 -24.57
C VAL A 298 15.90 -0.59 -24.41
N ARG A 299 15.19 -0.01 -25.37
CA ARG A 299 13.72 -0.11 -25.41
C ARG A 299 13.31 -1.57 -25.50
N LEU A 300 12.36 -1.99 -24.68
CA LEU A 300 11.97 -3.39 -24.62
C LEU A 300 11.42 -3.89 -25.96
N ARG A 301 10.61 -3.08 -26.64
CA ARG A 301 10.05 -3.40 -27.97
C ARG A 301 11.14 -3.77 -28.98
N ASP A 302 12.22 -3.01 -29.03
CA ASP A 302 13.33 -3.24 -29.96
C ASP A 302 14.01 -4.60 -29.71
N LEU A 303 14.07 -5.06 -28.45
CA LEU A 303 14.60 -6.39 -28.12
C LEU A 303 13.66 -7.51 -28.60
N LEU A 304 12.35 -7.31 -28.44
CA LEU A 304 11.33 -8.28 -28.86
C LEU A 304 11.24 -8.38 -30.38
N ASP A 305 11.57 -7.30 -31.10
CA ASP A 305 11.60 -7.27 -32.57
C ASP A 305 12.76 -8.12 -33.14
N LEU A 306 13.83 -8.39 -32.37
CA LEU A 306 14.92 -9.28 -32.80
C LEU A 306 14.46 -10.73 -33.02
N VAL A 307 13.37 -11.12 -32.38
CA VAL A 307 12.73 -12.44 -32.53
C VAL A 307 11.41 -12.37 -33.31
N ASP A 308 11.14 -11.25 -34.00
CA ASP A 308 9.91 -11.00 -34.76
C ASP A 308 8.62 -11.17 -33.94
N ALA A 309 8.66 -10.87 -32.63
CA ALA A 309 7.50 -11.00 -31.76
C ALA A 309 6.41 -9.96 -32.12
N PRO A 310 5.13 -10.36 -32.27
CA PRO A 310 4.07 -9.42 -32.57
C PRO A 310 3.79 -8.48 -31.40
N ALA A 311 3.25 -7.30 -31.71
CA ALA A 311 2.72 -6.37 -30.71
C ALA A 311 1.49 -6.95 -30.00
N GLY A 312 1.23 -6.45 -28.80
CA GLY A 312 0.08 -6.82 -27.96
C GLY A 312 0.26 -8.13 -27.20
N ARG A 313 1.44 -8.74 -27.23
CA ARG A 313 1.73 -10.00 -26.53
C ARG A 313 2.31 -9.77 -25.15
N ASP A 314 1.84 -10.56 -24.19
CA ASP A 314 2.39 -10.60 -22.85
C ASP A 314 3.80 -11.22 -22.88
N VAL A 315 4.64 -10.78 -21.94
CA VAL A 315 6.04 -11.20 -21.83
C VAL A 315 6.30 -11.74 -20.44
N THR A 316 6.72 -13.00 -20.37
CA THR A 316 7.23 -13.63 -19.16
C THR A 316 8.68 -13.20 -18.93
N VAL A 317 8.93 -12.45 -17.87
CA VAL A 317 10.25 -11.90 -17.50
C VAL A 317 10.83 -12.71 -16.36
N THR A 318 11.99 -13.33 -16.59
CA THR A 318 12.68 -14.19 -15.62
C THR A 318 13.94 -13.52 -15.07
N SER A 319 14.11 -13.56 -13.75
CA SER A 319 15.28 -13.08 -13.02
C SER A 319 16.31 -14.19 -12.81
N LEU A 320 17.58 -13.81 -12.64
CA LEU A 320 18.66 -14.68 -12.15
C LEU A 320 18.42 -15.21 -10.72
N GLN A 321 17.49 -14.61 -9.97
CA GLN A 321 17.16 -15.06 -8.62
C GLN A 321 16.58 -16.49 -8.63
N GLU A 322 17.16 -17.40 -7.83
CA GLU A 322 16.75 -18.81 -7.82
C GLU A 322 15.41 -19.08 -7.11
N LYS A 323 15.09 -18.30 -6.08
CA LYS A 323 13.95 -18.56 -5.18
C LYS A 323 13.14 -17.29 -4.94
N GLY A 324 11.83 -17.44 -4.71
CA GLY A 324 10.94 -16.37 -4.28
C GLY A 324 9.87 -16.01 -5.32
N PRO A 325 8.80 -15.32 -4.89
CA PRO A 325 7.60 -15.14 -5.69
C PRO A 325 7.78 -14.26 -6.93
N TYR A 326 8.79 -13.39 -6.93
CA TYR A 326 9.07 -12.45 -8.02
C TYR A 326 10.28 -12.88 -8.89
N ARG A 327 10.63 -14.18 -8.88
CA ARG A 327 11.68 -14.69 -9.79
C ARG A 327 11.22 -14.68 -11.25
N VAL A 328 9.92 -14.87 -11.46
CA VAL A 328 9.24 -14.76 -12.75
C VAL A 328 8.09 -13.79 -12.56
N THR A 329 7.94 -12.86 -13.49
CA THR A 329 6.84 -11.89 -13.51
C THR A 329 6.29 -11.78 -14.92
N HIS A 330 5.01 -11.47 -15.05
CA HIS A 330 4.36 -11.30 -16.35
C HIS A 330 4.16 -9.82 -16.65
N LEU A 331 4.66 -9.38 -17.80
CA LEU A 331 4.53 -8.02 -18.33
C LEU A 331 3.43 -8.03 -19.39
N GLN A 332 2.34 -7.29 -19.16
CA GLN A 332 1.24 -7.24 -20.13
C GLN A 332 1.69 -6.56 -21.42
N GLY A 333 1.13 -6.96 -22.56
CA GLY A 333 1.57 -6.49 -23.88
C GLY A 333 1.55 -4.97 -24.04
N ASN A 334 0.59 -4.28 -23.41
CA ASN A 334 0.55 -2.81 -23.44
C ASN A 334 1.75 -2.15 -22.73
N PHE A 335 2.34 -2.79 -21.72
CA PHE A 335 3.62 -2.33 -21.16
C PHE A 335 4.80 -2.78 -22.00
N ALA A 336 4.74 -3.98 -22.59
CA ALA A 336 5.81 -4.51 -23.43
C ALA A 336 6.04 -3.62 -24.67
N ASP A 337 4.96 -3.08 -25.23
CA ASP A 337 5.00 -2.21 -26.41
C ASP A 337 5.22 -0.73 -26.10
N ASP A 338 5.04 -0.28 -24.85
CA ASP A 338 5.17 1.14 -24.47
C ASP A 338 6.60 1.64 -24.75
N ASP A 339 6.69 2.77 -25.47
CA ASP A 339 7.94 3.41 -25.88
C ASP A 339 8.89 3.73 -24.72
N ARG A 340 8.35 3.89 -23.51
CA ARG A 340 9.11 4.24 -22.30
C ARG A 340 9.53 3.02 -21.50
N THR A 341 9.11 1.81 -21.87
CA THR A 341 9.54 0.59 -21.18
C THR A 341 10.94 0.20 -21.60
N LEU A 342 11.85 0.15 -20.65
CA LEU A 342 13.26 -0.15 -20.88
C LEU A 342 13.68 -1.45 -20.20
N LEU A 343 14.58 -2.17 -20.87
CA LEU A 343 15.58 -2.98 -20.20
C LEU A 343 16.75 -2.05 -19.83
N ALA A 344 16.67 -1.47 -18.63
CA ALA A 344 17.65 -0.51 -18.14
C ALA A 344 18.98 -1.19 -17.78
N LEU A 345 20.07 -0.52 -18.15
CA LEU A 345 21.48 -0.86 -17.92
C LEU A 345 22.20 0.17 -17.04
N GLY A 346 21.66 1.39 -16.96
CA GLY A 346 22.13 2.50 -16.14
C GLY A 346 21.03 3.20 -15.35
N LEU A 347 21.45 3.96 -14.34
CA LEU A 347 20.63 4.81 -13.50
C LEU A 347 21.42 6.07 -13.15
N ASP A 348 20.82 7.24 -13.40
CA ASP A 348 21.39 8.57 -13.11
C ASP A 348 22.84 8.72 -13.67
N ASP A 349 23.00 8.41 -14.96
CA ASP A 349 24.25 8.42 -15.75
C ASP A 349 25.34 7.44 -15.28
N GLU A 350 25.05 6.63 -14.27
CA GLU A 350 25.94 5.58 -13.79
C GLU A 350 25.49 4.20 -14.27
N THR A 351 26.46 3.27 -14.36
CA THR A 351 26.11 1.85 -14.52
C THR A 351 25.23 1.40 -13.35
N LEU A 352 24.21 0.58 -13.60
CA LEU A 352 23.36 0.05 -12.53
C LEU A 352 24.22 -0.59 -11.42
N ALA A 353 23.91 -0.25 -10.18
CA ALA A 353 24.43 -0.97 -9.03
C ALA A 353 23.87 -2.39 -9.02
N LEU A 354 24.63 -3.32 -8.44
CA LEU A 354 24.20 -4.71 -8.30
C LEU A 354 22.86 -4.84 -7.57
N ASP A 355 22.65 -4.04 -6.53
CA ASP A 355 21.40 -4.00 -5.78
C ASP A 355 20.22 -3.41 -6.56
N HIS A 356 20.49 -2.60 -7.59
CA HIS A 356 19.50 -2.07 -8.52
C HIS A 356 19.24 -2.96 -9.73
N GLY A 357 19.91 -4.10 -9.84
CA GLY A 357 19.62 -5.09 -10.86
C GLY A 357 20.65 -5.19 -11.97
N TYR A 358 21.87 -4.65 -11.81
CA TYR A 358 22.99 -5.02 -12.69
C TYR A 358 23.02 -6.54 -12.90
N PRO A 359 23.17 -7.06 -14.12
CA PRO A 359 23.59 -6.36 -15.33
C PRO A 359 22.48 -5.64 -16.11
N ALA A 360 21.21 -5.99 -15.86
CA ALA A 360 20.04 -5.43 -16.53
C ALA A 360 18.77 -5.56 -15.66
N ARG A 361 17.92 -4.52 -15.66
CA ARG A 361 16.61 -4.53 -14.99
C ARG A 361 15.49 -4.09 -15.93
N LEU A 362 14.28 -4.56 -15.67
CA LEU A 362 13.08 -4.01 -16.29
C LEU A 362 12.63 -2.74 -15.55
N ILE A 363 12.24 -1.72 -16.31
CA ILE A 363 11.51 -0.55 -15.81
C ILE A 363 10.41 -0.15 -16.81
N ALA A 364 9.17 -0.10 -16.34
CA ALA A 364 7.99 0.29 -17.13
C ALA A 364 7.21 1.42 -16.43
N PRO A 365 6.58 2.36 -17.16
CA PRO A 365 5.80 3.44 -16.56
C PRO A 365 4.58 2.91 -15.80
N ASN A 366 4.17 3.57 -14.71
CA ASN A 366 2.97 3.25 -13.93
C ASN A 366 2.87 1.81 -13.36
N ARG A 367 3.93 1.02 -13.43
CA ARG A 367 3.93 -0.39 -13.01
C ARG A 367 4.40 -0.54 -11.56
N PRO A 368 3.77 -1.41 -10.74
CA PRO A 368 4.18 -1.64 -9.35
C PRO A 368 5.64 -2.05 -9.23
N GLY A 369 6.37 -1.47 -8.28
CA GLY A 369 7.81 -1.67 -8.10
C GLY A 369 8.23 -3.13 -7.85
N VAL A 370 7.34 -3.95 -7.28
CA VAL A 370 7.58 -5.39 -7.10
C VAL A 370 7.59 -6.18 -8.41
N LEU A 371 7.03 -5.62 -9.48
CA LEU A 371 6.97 -6.18 -10.84
C LEU A 371 8.00 -5.58 -11.80
N GLN A 372 8.87 -4.69 -11.30
CA GLN A 372 10.00 -4.11 -12.04
C GLN A 372 11.23 -5.01 -11.86
N THR A 373 11.24 -6.13 -12.57
CA THR A 373 12.16 -7.25 -12.34
C THR A 373 13.62 -6.85 -12.45
N LYS A 374 14.41 -7.24 -11.44
CA LYS A 374 15.86 -7.02 -11.37
C LYS A 374 16.62 -8.26 -11.82
N TRP A 375 17.87 -8.07 -12.25
CA TRP A 375 18.75 -9.17 -12.66
C TRP A 375 18.12 -10.01 -13.78
N VAL A 376 17.61 -9.36 -14.82
CA VAL A 376 16.84 -10.03 -15.88
C VAL A 376 17.74 -11.02 -16.62
N ALA A 377 17.25 -12.25 -16.77
CA ALA A 377 17.93 -13.35 -17.46
C ALA A 377 17.23 -13.73 -18.76
N ARG A 378 15.89 -13.70 -18.78
CA ARG A 378 15.10 -14.07 -19.96
C ARG A 378 13.86 -13.21 -20.12
N LEU A 379 13.55 -12.90 -21.37
CA LEU A 379 12.29 -12.35 -21.86
C LEU A 379 11.67 -13.40 -22.79
N GLU A 380 10.53 -13.97 -22.39
CA GLU A 380 9.79 -14.92 -23.21
C GLU A 380 8.45 -14.32 -23.62
N VAL A 381 8.19 -14.21 -24.91
CA VAL A 381 6.90 -13.71 -25.41
C VAL A 381 5.90 -14.85 -25.45
N ASP A 382 4.73 -14.62 -24.87
CA ASP A 382 3.66 -15.62 -24.81
C ASP A 382 3.04 -15.84 -26.21
N ALA A 383 2.70 -17.10 -26.54
CA ALA A 383 2.29 -17.55 -27.88
C ALA A 383 0.95 -16.98 -28.37
#